data_AF-A0A418CKI4-F1
#
_entry.id   AF-A0A418CKI4-F1
#
_cell.length_a   1.000
_cell.length_b   1.000
_cell.length_c   1.000
_cell.angle_alpha   90.00
_cell.angle_beta   90.00
_cell.angle_gamma   90.00
#
_symmetry.space_group_name_H-M   'P 1'
#
loop_
_entity.id
_entity.type
_entity.pdbx_description
1 polymer ?
#
loop_
_entity_poly.entity_id
_entity_poly.type
_entity_poly.pdbx_seq_one_letter_code
_entity_poly.pdbx_strand_id
1 'polypeptide(L)'
;MHARMRGAKLPLPVDFTPPNADTTAQWKRLAVHTKDQLVKLSRLRGGRVRWTRYSDKHGVQVYRGADEEAPPGLHTWCAVTEVQATIDEVDNLFRSDASRSVGFIESAQLFDRNVLDATIVHTLEDTPAASLGVQWLLTRPMGTFSSLRDWCLLTVQTH
;
A
#
# COMPACT_ATOMS: atom_id res chain seq x y z
N MET A 1 -25.82 1.44 -19.91
CA MET A 1 -26.71 1.22 -18.75
C MET A 1 -25.84 0.86 -17.55
N HIS A 2 -25.38 1.87 -16.81
CA HIS A 2 -24.45 1.67 -15.69
C HIS A 2 -25.23 1.30 -14.44
N ALA A 3 -25.23 0.02 -14.07
CA ALA A 3 -25.67 -0.41 -12.76
C ALA A 3 -24.72 0.19 -11.72
N ARG A 4 -25.21 1.25 -11.07
CA ARG A 4 -24.57 1.90 -9.95
C ARG A 4 -24.62 0.92 -8.78
N MET A 5 -23.57 0.12 -8.58
CA MET A 5 -23.39 -0.67 -7.36
C MET A 5 -23.09 0.27 -6.19
N ARG A 6 -24.11 1.01 -5.74
CA ARG A 6 -24.11 1.67 -4.44
C ARG A 6 -24.64 0.67 -3.44
N GLY A 7 -23.79 0.21 -2.53
CA GLY A 7 -24.22 -0.51 -1.33
C GLY A 7 -23.95 -2.02 -1.28
N ALA A 8 -23.29 -2.62 -2.27
CA ALA A 8 -22.81 -3.99 -2.12
C ALA A 8 -21.43 -3.98 -1.46
N LYS A 9 -21.37 -4.22 -0.14
CA LYS A 9 -20.13 -4.63 0.54
C LYS A 9 -19.71 -5.95 -0.10
N LEU A 10 -18.68 -5.91 -0.94
CA LEU A 10 -18.25 -7.12 -1.64
C LEU A 10 -17.62 -8.01 -0.57
N PRO A 11 -18.08 -9.26 -0.40
CA PRO A 11 -17.75 -9.99 0.80
C PRO A 11 -16.24 -10.16 0.87
N LEU A 12 -15.68 -9.68 1.98
CA LEU A 12 -14.36 -10.12 2.44
C LEU A 12 -14.31 -11.65 2.30
N PRO A 13 -13.16 -12.23 1.91
CA PRO A 13 -12.98 -13.66 2.04
C PRO A 13 -13.35 -14.06 3.47
N VAL A 14 -14.42 -14.84 3.62
CA VAL A 14 -14.99 -15.22 4.93
C VAL A 14 -14.00 -16.06 5.75
N ASP A 15 -12.93 -16.52 5.08
CA ASP A 15 -11.99 -17.52 5.56
C ASP A 15 -10.65 -16.94 6.05
N PHE A 16 -10.56 -15.64 6.37
CA PHE A 16 -9.32 -15.16 7.01
C PHE A 16 -9.18 -15.77 8.40
N THR A 17 -8.28 -16.75 8.50
CA THR A 17 -7.90 -17.36 9.76
C THR A 17 -6.77 -16.53 10.36
N PRO A 18 -6.92 -15.98 11.58
CA PRO A 18 -5.85 -15.27 12.25
C PRO A 18 -4.55 -16.09 12.27
N PRO A 19 -3.39 -15.47 12.02
CA PRO A 19 -2.12 -16.17 12.05
C PRO A 19 -1.84 -16.72 13.46
N ASN A 20 -1.16 -17.86 13.54
CA ASN A 20 -0.64 -18.34 14.82
C ASN A 20 0.52 -17.43 15.32
N ALA A 21 0.98 -17.67 16.55
CA ALA A 21 2.02 -16.85 17.18
C ALA A 21 3.34 -16.81 16.36
N ASP A 22 3.76 -17.94 15.81
CA ASP A 22 5.00 -18.03 15.02
C ASP A 22 4.90 -17.24 13.71
N THR A 23 3.75 -17.36 13.03
CA THR A 23 3.44 -16.63 11.79
C THR A 23 3.36 -15.12 12.08
N THR A 24 2.73 -14.74 13.19
CA THR A 24 2.67 -13.34 13.65
C THR A 24 4.07 -12.77 13.87
N ALA A 25 4.95 -13.51 14.54
CA ALA A 25 6.33 -13.09 14.76
C ALA A 25 7.13 -13.01 13.44
N GLN A 26 6.89 -13.93 12.51
CA GLN A 26 7.50 -13.91 11.18
C GLN A 26 7.05 -12.68 10.37
N TRP A 27 5.75 -12.38 10.36
CA TRP A 27 5.20 -11.22 9.65
C TRP A 27 5.70 -9.90 10.23
N LYS A 28 5.80 -9.77 11.56
CA LYS A 28 6.45 -8.62 12.20
C LYS A 28 7.88 -8.39 11.68
N ARG A 29 8.70 -9.45 11.63
CA ARG A 29 10.08 -9.36 11.10
C ARG A 29 10.09 -9.02 9.61
N LEU A 30 9.22 -9.65 8.82
CA LEU A 30 9.12 -9.40 7.39
C LEU A 30 8.75 -7.94 7.10
N ALA A 31 7.79 -7.38 7.82
CA ALA A 31 7.34 -6.01 7.62
C ALA A 31 8.46 -5.00 7.89
N VAL A 32 9.17 -5.13 9.01
CA VAL A 32 10.33 -4.28 9.35
C VAL A 32 11.42 -4.40 8.28
N HIS A 33 11.76 -5.64 7.90
CA HIS A 33 12.78 -5.88 6.88
C HIS A 33 12.41 -5.25 5.52
N THR A 34 11.18 -5.46 5.04
CA THR A 34 10.71 -4.94 3.76
C THR A 34 10.64 -3.42 3.76
N LYS A 35 10.26 -2.79 4.89
CA LYS A 35 10.31 -1.32 5.04
C LYS A 35 11.72 -0.78 4.81
N ASP A 36 12.71 -1.37 5.47
CA ASP A 36 14.10 -0.91 5.35
C ASP A 36 14.66 -1.16 3.94
N GLN A 37 14.26 -2.26 3.29
CA GLN A 37 14.60 -2.52 1.89
C GLN A 37 13.96 -1.48 0.96
N LEU A 38 12.68 -1.14 1.16
CA LEU A 38 11.98 -0.15 0.34
C LEU A 38 12.70 1.21 0.37
N VAL A 39 13.13 1.68 1.55
CA VAL A 39 13.91 2.93 1.70
C VAL A 39 15.23 2.88 0.95
N LYS A 40 15.91 1.73 0.93
CA LYS A 40 17.17 1.56 0.18
C LYS A 40 16.94 1.53 -1.33
N LEU A 41 15.89 0.84 -1.78
CA LEU A 41 15.56 0.67 -3.20
C LEU A 41 14.98 1.95 -3.82
N SER A 42 14.26 2.77 -3.05
CA SER A 42 13.65 4.01 -3.53
C SER A 42 14.64 5.16 -3.78
N ARG A 43 15.91 5.00 -3.40
CA ARG A 43 16.95 6.02 -3.64
C ARG A 43 17.16 6.24 -5.14
N LEU A 44 16.84 7.44 -5.62
CA LEU A 44 17.01 7.80 -7.04
C LEU A 44 18.46 7.82 -7.51
N ARG A 45 19.42 8.01 -6.61
CA ARG A 45 20.86 8.06 -6.91
C ARG A 45 21.65 7.27 -5.86
N GLY A 46 22.72 6.61 -6.30
CA GLY A 46 23.62 5.84 -5.42
C GLY A 46 22.96 4.62 -4.77
N GLY A 47 21.81 4.17 -5.30
CA GLY A 47 21.13 2.94 -4.90
C GLY A 47 21.36 1.80 -5.89
N ARG A 48 20.86 0.61 -5.55
CA ARG A 48 20.92 -0.59 -6.40
C ARG A 48 20.09 -0.43 -7.68
N VAL A 49 18.91 0.17 -7.56
CA VAL A 49 17.98 0.33 -8.68
C VAL A 49 18.45 1.49 -9.56
N ARG A 50 18.64 1.22 -10.85
CA ARG A 50 18.92 2.25 -11.84
C ARG A 50 17.60 2.87 -12.31
N TRP A 51 17.39 4.13 -11.99
CA TRP A 51 16.15 4.84 -12.29
C TRP A 51 16.25 5.63 -13.59
N THR A 52 15.26 5.44 -14.47
CA THR A 52 15.08 6.24 -15.69
C THR A 52 13.78 7.01 -15.58
N ARG A 53 13.80 8.32 -15.83
CA ARG A 53 12.60 9.16 -15.80
C ARG A 53 11.65 8.72 -16.91
N TYR A 54 10.42 8.38 -16.54
CA TYR A 54 9.36 7.93 -17.45
C TYR A 54 8.38 9.08 -17.76
N SER A 55 8.00 9.87 -16.76
CA SER A 55 7.15 11.03 -16.96
C SER A 55 7.43 12.14 -15.94
N ASP A 56 7.09 13.36 -16.31
CA ASP A 56 7.12 14.54 -15.45
C ASP A 56 5.89 15.39 -15.78
N LYS A 57 4.86 15.32 -14.93
CA LYS A 57 3.57 15.99 -15.16
C LYS A 57 2.98 16.47 -13.85
N HIS A 58 2.46 17.70 -13.84
CA HIS A 58 1.75 18.28 -12.70
C HIS A 58 2.51 18.20 -11.36
N GLY A 59 3.84 18.38 -11.39
CA GLY A 59 4.69 18.31 -10.19
C GLY A 59 5.01 16.89 -9.71
N VAL A 60 4.57 15.85 -10.43
CA VAL A 60 4.88 14.45 -10.14
C VAL A 60 5.85 13.90 -11.19
N GLN A 61 7.01 13.45 -10.72
CA GLN A 61 8.02 12.77 -11.52
C GLN A 61 7.90 11.27 -11.29
N VAL A 62 7.69 10.51 -12.37
CA VAL A 62 7.62 9.04 -12.32
C VAL A 62 8.88 8.47 -12.97
N TYR A 63 9.49 7.52 -12.30
CA TYR A 63 10.69 6.80 -12.72
C TYR A 63 10.40 5.32 -12.85
N ARG A 64 10.94 4.70 -13.91
CA ARG A 64 10.97 3.26 -14.09
C ARG A 64 12.33 2.73 -13.62
N GLY A 65 12.31 1.72 -12.76
CA GLY A 65 13.51 1.10 -12.20
C GLY A 65 13.95 -0.11 -13.03
N ALA A 66 15.26 -0.21 -13.27
CA ALA A 66 15.91 -1.43 -13.70
C ALA A 66 16.73 -1.99 -12.54
N ASP A 67 16.40 -3.20 -12.11
CA ASP A 67 17.04 -3.90 -10.99
C ASP A 67 17.43 -5.30 -11.45
N GLU A 68 18.73 -5.58 -11.48
CA GLU A 68 19.28 -6.85 -11.97
C GLU A 68 19.04 -8.00 -10.98
N GLU A 69 18.81 -7.69 -9.71
CA GLU A 69 18.49 -8.67 -8.67
C GLU A 69 16.98 -8.92 -8.55
N ALA A 70 16.15 -8.18 -9.31
CA ALA A 70 14.71 -8.38 -9.27
C ALA A 70 14.29 -9.69 -9.97
N PRO A 71 13.27 -10.40 -9.45
CA PRO A 71 12.70 -11.55 -10.13
C PRO A 71 12.28 -11.24 -11.58
N PRO A 72 12.40 -12.19 -12.51
CA PRO A 72 11.97 -12.01 -13.89
C PRO A 72 10.49 -11.58 -13.98
N GLY A 73 10.21 -10.61 -14.85
CA GLY A 73 8.86 -10.08 -15.05
C GLY A 73 8.40 -9.02 -14.05
N LEU A 74 9.23 -8.66 -13.06
CA LEU A 74 8.90 -7.56 -12.14
C LEU A 74 9.06 -6.20 -12.83
N HIS A 75 8.16 -5.28 -12.51
CA HIS A 75 8.22 -3.89 -12.95
C HIS A 75 8.25 -2.96 -11.73
N THR A 76 9.38 -2.27 -11.55
CA THR A 76 9.57 -1.35 -10.41
C THR A 76 9.33 0.08 -10.85
N TRP A 77 8.54 0.81 -10.05
CA TRP A 77 8.20 2.20 -10.28
C TRP A 77 8.47 3.02 -9.03
N CYS A 78 8.91 4.26 -9.21
CA CYS A 78 9.06 5.23 -8.13
C CYS A 78 8.49 6.57 -8.59
N ALA A 79 7.60 7.15 -7.79
CA ALA A 79 7.08 8.49 -8.01
C ALA A 79 7.64 9.44 -6.95
N VAL A 80 8.02 10.64 -7.37
CA VAL A 80 8.51 11.71 -6.51
C VAL A 80 7.69 12.95 -6.76
N THR A 81 7.27 13.60 -5.68
CA THR A 81 6.53 14.86 -5.68
C THR A 81 7.01 15.72 -4.51
N GLU A 82 6.86 17.03 -4.64
CA GLU A 82 7.08 17.97 -3.54
C GLU A 82 5.72 18.40 -2.97
N VAL A 83 5.60 18.41 -1.64
CA VAL A 83 4.37 18.78 -0.94
C VAL A 83 4.71 19.86 0.10
N GLN A 84 3.88 20.89 0.19
CA GLN A 84 3.99 21.94 1.20
C GLN A 84 3.30 21.50 2.50
N ALA A 85 3.96 20.62 3.24
CA ALA A 85 3.49 20.07 4.51
C ALA A 85 4.68 19.67 5.39
N THR A 86 4.44 19.54 6.69
CA THR A 86 5.39 18.95 7.64
C THR A 86 5.39 17.42 7.52
N ILE A 87 6.45 16.78 8.03
CA ILE A 87 6.53 15.32 8.07
C ILE A 87 5.38 14.73 8.90
N ASP A 88 5.02 15.38 10.01
CA ASP A 88 3.94 14.94 10.88
C ASP A 88 2.57 15.01 10.19
N GLU A 89 2.32 16.04 9.38
CA GLU A 89 1.09 16.14 8.58
C GLU A 89 1.02 15.03 7.51
N VAL A 90 2.14 14.74 6.86
CA VAL A 90 2.23 13.64 5.88
C VAL A 90 2.02 12.30 6.58
N ASP A 91 2.68 12.05 7.71
CA ASP A 91 2.50 10.82 8.50
C ASP A 91 1.03 10.62 8.90
N ASN A 92 0.39 11.67 9.42
CA ASN A 92 -1.04 11.67 9.80
C ASN A 92 -1.97 11.33 8.63
N LEU A 93 -1.62 11.76 7.41
CA LEU A 93 -2.39 11.49 6.19
C LEU A 93 -2.32 10.00 5.81
N PHE A 94 -1.17 9.35 5.99
CA PHE A 94 -0.96 7.93 5.68
C PHE A 94 -1.36 6.99 6.83
N ARG A 95 -1.71 7.51 8.02
CA ARG A 95 -2.13 6.69 9.17
C ARG A 95 -3.31 5.78 8.85
N SER A 96 -3.09 4.48 9.03
CA SER A 96 -4.07 3.42 8.86
C SER A 96 -4.15 2.53 10.11
N ASP A 97 -4.29 3.15 11.28
CA ASP A 97 -4.39 2.47 12.56
C ASP A 97 -5.77 1.79 12.74
N ALA A 98 -5.85 0.82 13.66
CA ALA A 98 -7.07 0.06 13.89
C ALA A 98 -8.24 0.95 14.38
N SER A 99 -7.89 2.09 15.01
CA SER A 99 -8.84 3.11 15.45
C SER A 99 -9.64 3.74 14.29
N ARG A 100 -9.07 3.76 13.07
CA ARG A 100 -9.70 4.25 11.82
C ARG A 100 -10.46 3.18 11.04
N SER A 101 -10.79 2.03 11.65
CA SER A 101 -11.63 1.01 10.99
C SER A 101 -12.94 1.57 10.44
N VAL A 102 -13.53 2.57 11.12
CA VAL A 102 -14.61 3.42 10.60
C VAL A 102 -13.98 4.51 9.72
N GLY A 103 -14.12 4.39 8.40
CA GLY A 103 -13.56 5.35 7.43
C GLY A 103 -12.33 4.87 6.68
N PHE A 104 -11.81 3.66 6.96
CA PHE A 104 -10.65 3.10 6.26
C PHE A 104 -10.79 3.09 4.72
N ILE A 105 -11.98 2.77 4.20
CA ILE A 105 -12.27 2.81 2.76
C ILE A 105 -12.13 4.24 2.21
N GLU A 106 -12.64 5.23 2.95
CA GLU A 106 -12.56 6.63 2.55
C GLU A 106 -11.09 7.10 2.51
N SER A 107 -10.30 6.71 3.52
CA SER A 107 -8.86 6.96 3.54
C SER A 107 -8.15 6.29 2.37
N ALA A 108 -8.47 5.03 2.03
CA ALA A 108 -7.89 4.35 0.88
C ALA A 108 -8.27 5.05 -0.45
N GLN A 109 -9.50 5.53 -0.57
CA GLN A 109 -10.00 6.26 -1.73
C GLN A 109 -9.37 7.65 -1.91
N LEU A 110 -8.80 8.26 -0.86
CA LEU A 110 -8.02 9.49 -0.99
C LEU A 110 -6.77 9.26 -1.85
N PHE A 111 -6.14 8.09 -1.75
CA PHE A 111 -4.92 7.75 -2.47
C PHE A 111 -5.17 7.05 -3.80
N ASP A 112 -6.19 6.18 -3.86
CA ASP A 112 -6.58 5.50 -5.10
C ASP A 112 -8.09 5.50 -5.28
N ARG A 113 -8.56 6.33 -6.22
CA ARG A 113 -9.98 6.44 -6.60
C ARG A 113 -10.55 5.15 -7.21
N ASN A 114 -9.70 4.17 -7.54
CA ASN A 114 -10.11 2.86 -8.03
C ASN A 114 -10.39 1.86 -6.91
N VAL A 115 -10.12 2.18 -5.64
CA VAL A 115 -10.50 1.35 -4.49
C VAL A 115 -12.04 1.30 -4.40
N LEU A 116 -12.57 0.08 -4.43
CA LEU A 116 -14.00 -0.23 -4.38
C LEU A 116 -14.44 -0.63 -2.97
N ASP A 117 -13.58 -1.35 -2.27
CA ASP A 117 -13.80 -1.83 -0.90
C ASP A 117 -12.45 -2.04 -0.24
N ALA A 118 -12.38 -1.93 1.08
CA ALA A 118 -11.17 -2.09 1.84
C ALA A 118 -11.48 -2.40 3.31
N THR A 119 -10.64 -3.21 3.96
CA THR A 119 -10.74 -3.43 5.41
C THR A 119 -9.40 -3.74 6.03
N ILE A 120 -9.29 -3.52 7.34
CA ILE A 120 -8.23 -4.09 8.16
C ILE A 120 -8.69 -5.49 8.56
N VAL A 121 -8.01 -6.50 8.04
CA VAL A 121 -8.36 -7.91 8.23
C VAL A 121 -7.84 -8.41 9.58
N HIS A 122 -6.65 -7.95 9.96
CA HIS A 122 -6.03 -8.35 11.22
C HIS A 122 -5.03 -7.31 11.71
N THR A 123 -5.04 -7.03 13.01
CA THR A 123 -4.08 -6.12 13.65
C THR A 123 -3.04 -6.94 14.39
N LEU A 124 -1.77 -6.76 14.01
CA LEU A 124 -0.62 -7.48 14.60
C LEU A 124 0.05 -6.63 15.70
N GLU A 125 0.00 -5.31 15.56
CA GLU A 125 0.52 -4.34 16.52
C GLU A 125 -0.19 -3.01 16.34
N ASP A 126 -0.58 -2.38 17.45
CA ASP A 126 -1.14 -1.03 17.43
C ASP A 126 -0.69 -0.32 18.70
N THR A 127 0.45 0.37 18.60
CA THR A 127 1.09 1.08 19.71
C THR A 127 1.36 2.53 19.30
N PRO A 128 1.59 3.45 20.25
CA PRO A 128 1.96 4.82 19.92
C PRO A 128 3.21 4.94 19.03
N ALA A 129 4.09 3.93 19.00
CA ALA A 129 5.32 3.94 18.21
C ALA A 129 5.18 3.26 16.84
N ALA A 130 4.21 2.35 16.68
CA ALA A 130 4.06 1.60 15.45
C ALA A 130 2.66 1.00 15.29
N SER A 131 2.19 0.97 14.05
CA SER A 131 1.01 0.22 13.63
C SER A 131 1.39 -0.81 12.59
N LEU A 132 0.95 -2.05 12.78
CA LEU A 132 1.21 -3.19 11.89
C LEU A 132 -0.06 -4.03 11.76
N GLY A 133 -0.42 -4.35 10.52
CA GLY A 133 -1.59 -5.17 10.26
C GLY A 133 -1.63 -5.76 8.86
N VAL A 134 -2.67 -6.53 8.64
CA VAL A 134 -3.04 -7.07 7.34
C VAL A 134 -4.25 -6.30 6.84
N GLN A 135 -4.12 -5.72 5.67
CA GLN A 135 -5.17 -4.97 4.99
C GLN A 135 -5.61 -5.73 3.74
N TRP A 136 -6.90 -5.70 3.47
CA TRP A 136 -7.46 -6.17 2.21
C TRP A 136 -8.03 -5.00 1.43
N LEU A 137 -7.76 -4.96 0.13
CA LEU A 137 -8.29 -3.95 -0.77
C LEU A 137 -8.83 -4.61 -2.03
N LEU A 138 -9.96 -4.10 -2.52
CA LEU A 138 -10.48 -4.43 -3.83
C LEU A 138 -10.35 -3.20 -4.74
N THR A 139 -9.68 -3.34 -5.87
CA THR A 139 -9.47 -2.25 -6.82
C THR A 139 -10.04 -2.57 -8.20
N ARG A 140 -10.47 -1.51 -8.88
CA ARG A 140 -10.75 -1.53 -10.31
C ARG A 140 -9.44 -1.40 -11.08
N PRO A 141 -9.16 -2.26 -12.07
CA PRO A 141 -7.99 -2.10 -12.90
C PRO A 141 -8.07 -0.85 -13.77
N MET A 142 -6.91 -0.29 -14.10
CA MET A 142 -6.80 0.78 -15.08
C MET A 142 -6.95 0.20 -16.50
N GLY A 143 -8.19 0.15 -17.00
CA GLY A 143 -8.52 -0.34 -18.36
C GLY A 143 -9.88 -1.03 -18.46
N THR A 144 -10.42 -1.13 -19.68
CA THR A 144 -11.82 -1.54 -19.92
C THR A 144 -12.06 -3.06 -19.87
N PHE A 145 -11.01 -3.89 -19.92
CA PHE A 145 -11.13 -5.35 -20.16
C PHE A 145 -10.49 -6.23 -19.09
N SER A 146 -10.11 -5.67 -17.95
CA SER A 146 -9.50 -6.42 -16.84
C SER A 146 -10.54 -6.70 -15.74
N SER A 147 -10.49 -7.89 -15.14
CA SER A 147 -11.30 -8.20 -13.96
C SER A 147 -10.83 -7.39 -12.74
N LEU A 148 -11.72 -7.25 -11.75
CA LEU A 148 -11.38 -6.65 -10.47
C LEU A 148 -10.17 -7.36 -9.84
N ARG A 149 -9.40 -6.64 -9.03
CA ARG A 149 -8.22 -7.16 -8.34
C ARG A 149 -8.37 -6.98 -6.84
N ASP A 150 -8.18 -8.05 -6.11
CA ASP A 150 -8.01 -8.01 -4.67
C ASP A 150 -6.53 -8.03 -4.29
N TRP A 151 -6.22 -7.41 -3.16
CA TRP A 151 -4.89 -7.30 -2.60
C TRP A 151 -4.96 -7.65 -1.12
N CYS A 152 -4.01 -8.46 -0.65
CA CYS A 152 -3.80 -8.72 0.76
C CYS A 152 -2.41 -8.21 1.12
N LEU A 153 -2.35 -7.12 1.89
CA LEU A 153 -1.13 -6.36 2.15
C LEU A 153 -0.76 -6.45 3.62
N LEU A 154 0.49 -6.79 3.89
CA LEU A 154 1.10 -6.59 5.21
C LEU A 154 1.63 -5.15 5.27
N THR A 155 1.04 -4.33 6.12
CA THR A 155 1.32 -2.89 6.21
C THR A 155 1.96 -2.54 7.54
N VAL A 156 3.04 -1.76 7.51
CA VAL A 156 3.74 -1.27 8.71
C VAL A 156 3.93 0.24 8.62
N GLN A 157 3.69 0.91 9.74
CA GLN A 157 3.99 2.31 9.95
C GLN A 157 4.74 2.46 11.27
N THR A 158 5.80 3.27 11.26
CA THR A 158 6.55 3.66 12.46
C THR A 158 6.38 5.15 12.65
N HIS A 159 5.86 5.55 13.80
CA HIS A 159 5.59 6.94 14.18
C HIS A 159 6.82 7.60 14.81
#